data_AF-A0A1L7U9N5-F1
#
_entry.id   AF-A0A1L7U9N5-F1
#
_cell.length_a   1.000
_cell.length_b   1.000
_cell.length_c   1.000
_cell.angle_alpha   90.00
_cell.angle_beta   90.00
_cell.angle_gamma   90.00
#
_symmetry.space_group_name_H-M   'P 1'
#
loop_
_entity.id
_entity.type
_entity.pdbx_description
1 polymer ?
#
loop_
_entity_poly.entity_id
_entity_poly.type
_entity_poly.pdbx_seq_one_letter_code
_entity_poly.pdbx_strand_id
1 'polypeptide(L)'
;MSRDALLADVEKTWNEHLIDQPTQTDEQIKAGRALIELFLATFVYHDYARTRELVSEDYIQHNPTLGTGRESIIEFAERETTDPNRPFKCNWKRILVDGQFVVAHIHVEAYDGTDGMRVVEILRYEKGVFTEHWDTAAPVPPKSEWKNQNGLF
;
A
#
# COMPACT_ATOMS: atom_id res chain seq x y z
N MET A 1 11.27 0.15 -15.97
CA MET A 1 12.23 -0.31 -14.93
C MET A 1 12.21 -1.84 -14.87
N SER A 2 13.25 -2.51 -14.38
CA SER A 2 13.31 -3.99 -14.35
C SER A 2 12.57 -4.57 -13.14
N ARG A 3 12.07 -5.80 -13.29
CA ARG A 3 11.43 -6.55 -12.19
C ARG A 3 12.36 -6.70 -10.98
N ASP A 4 13.66 -6.85 -11.21
CA ASP A 4 14.66 -7.00 -10.16
C ASP A 4 14.76 -5.77 -9.25
N ALA A 5 14.63 -4.57 -9.82
CA ALA A 5 14.66 -3.32 -9.03
C ALA A 5 13.44 -3.23 -8.11
N LEU A 6 12.26 -3.55 -8.64
CA LEU A 6 11.02 -3.59 -7.86
C LEU A 6 11.11 -4.62 -6.72
N LEU A 7 11.62 -5.82 -6.98
CA LEU A 7 11.77 -6.84 -5.93
C LEU A 7 12.84 -6.47 -4.90
N ALA A 8 13.91 -5.80 -5.31
CA ALA A 8 14.90 -5.27 -4.38
C ALA A 8 14.29 -4.22 -3.44
N ASP A 9 13.42 -3.34 -3.95
CA ASP A 9 12.71 -2.34 -3.13
C ASP A 9 11.67 -2.97 -2.19
N VAL A 10 11.02 -4.08 -2.60
CA VAL A 10 10.17 -4.87 -1.71
C VAL A 10 10.98 -5.38 -0.52
N GLU A 11 12.12 -6.01 -0.79
CA GLU A 11 12.99 -6.54 0.28
C GLU A 11 13.56 -5.44 1.15
N LYS A 12 13.98 -4.33 0.56
CA LYS A 12 14.44 -3.17 1.31
C LYS A 12 13.35 -2.66 2.25
N THR A 13 12.14 -2.46 1.73
CA THR A 13 11.01 -1.99 2.54
C THR A 13 10.70 -2.95 3.69
N TRP A 14 10.66 -4.26 3.41
CA TRP A 14 10.37 -5.27 4.42
C TRP A 14 11.43 -5.31 5.52
N ASN A 15 12.71 -5.29 5.15
CA ASN A 15 13.81 -5.51 6.10
C ASN A 15 14.26 -4.24 6.82
N GLU A 16 14.12 -3.06 6.19
CA GLU A 16 14.67 -1.80 6.74
C GLU A 16 13.60 -0.86 7.31
N HIS A 17 12.37 -0.88 6.77
CA HIS A 17 11.34 0.09 7.16
C HIS A 17 10.29 -0.49 8.12
N LEU A 18 10.03 -1.79 8.03
CA LEU A 18 9.03 -2.48 8.85
C LEU A 18 9.66 -3.08 10.12
N ILE A 19 10.16 -2.20 10.99
CA ILE A 19 10.91 -2.59 12.21
C ILE A 19 10.03 -2.83 13.44
N ASP A 20 8.77 -2.37 13.43
CA ASP A 20 7.79 -2.57 14.51
C ASP A 20 6.73 -3.58 14.07
N GLN A 21 7.17 -4.82 13.91
CA GLN A 21 6.34 -5.94 13.45
C GLN A 21 6.29 -7.04 14.51
N PRO A 22 5.15 -7.75 14.66
CA PRO A 22 5.15 -9.00 15.40
C PRO A 22 6.03 -10.03 14.68
N THR A 23 6.42 -11.09 15.39
CA THR A 23 6.97 -12.27 14.72
C THR A 23 5.90 -12.84 13.76
N GLN A 24 6.30 -13.08 12.52
CA GLN A 24 5.44 -13.60 11.46
C GLN A 24 6.00 -14.91 10.93
N THR A 25 5.10 -15.80 10.52
CA THR A 25 5.41 -17.01 9.75
C THR A 25 5.88 -16.66 8.35
N ASP A 26 6.53 -17.60 7.66
CA ASP A 26 6.98 -17.40 6.27
C ASP A 26 5.81 -17.07 5.33
N GLU A 27 4.64 -17.68 5.55
CA GLU A 27 3.43 -17.39 4.78
C GLU A 27 2.94 -15.96 5.00
N GLN A 28 2.96 -15.47 6.24
CA GLN A 28 2.58 -14.10 6.57
C GLN A 28 3.57 -13.08 5.97
N ILE A 29 4.88 -13.36 6.08
CA ILE A 29 5.93 -12.55 5.45
C ILE A 29 5.73 -12.48 3.94
N LYS A 30 5.42 -13.61 3.29
CA LYS A 30 5.14 -13.66 1.85
C LYS A 30 3.94 -12.79 1.47
N ALA A 31 2.84 -12.86 2.21
CA ALA A 31 1.65 -12.06 1.95
C ALA A 31 1.91 -10.55 2.15
N GLY A 32 2.67 -10.19 3.20
CA GLY A 32 3.06 -8.82 3.45
C GLY A 32 3.99 -8.24 2.36
N ARG A 33 4.98 -9.02 1.90
CA ARG A 33 5.83 -8.65 0.76
C ARG A 33 5.01 -8.50 -0.53
N ALA A 34 4.03 -9.37 -0.77
CA ALA A 34 3.14 -9.24 -1.93
C ALA A 34 2.35 -7.93 -1.91
N LEU A 35 1.95 -7.44 -0.73
CA LEU A 35 1.26 -6.16 -0.60
C LEU A 35 2.18 -4.98 -0.96
N ILE A 36 3.42 -5.01 -0.49
CA ILE A 36 4.43 -4.01 -0.87
C ILE A 36 4.67 -4.07 -2.37
N GLU A 37 4.80 -5.28 -2.93
CA GLU A 37 4.99 -5.49 -4.37
C GLU A 37 3.85 -4.88 -5.18
N LEU A 38 2.60 -5.09 -4.74
CA LEU A 38 1.42 -4.50 -5.37
C LEU A 38 1.51 -2.98 -5.41
N PHE A 39 1.79 -2.34 -4.27
CA PHE A 39 1.86 -0.88 -4.18
C PHE A 39 3.00 -0.31 -5.02
N LEU A 40 4.19 -0.91 -4.97
CA LEU A 40 5.33 -0.46 -5.76
C LEU A 40 5.07 -0.66 -7.26
N ALA A 41 4.60 -1.84 -7.67
CA ALA A 41 4.24 -2.12 -9.07
C ALA A 41 3.25 -1.10 -9.59
N THR A 42 2.20 -0.82 -8.82
CA THR A 42 1.07 -0.01 -9.26
C THR A 42 1.40 1.48 -9.25
N PHE A 43 1.89 2.00 -8.12
CA PHE A 43 1.91 3.45 -7.87
C PHE A 43 3.27 4.11 -8.08
N VAL A 44 4.36 3.34 -8.05
CA VAL A 44 5.73 3.86 -8.15
C VAL A 44 6.38 3.47 -9.48
N TYR A 45 6.28 2.20 -9.84
CA TYR A 45 6.91 1.64 -11.05
C TYR A 45 5.97 1.66 -12.27
N HIS A 46 4.67 1.84 -12.05
CA HIS A 46 3.61 1.77 -13.06
C HIS A 46 3.70 0.50 -13.94
N ASP A 47 4.12 -0.62 -13.35
CA ASP A 47 4.13 -1.96 -13.94
C ASP A 47 2.72 -2.56 -13.83
N TYR A 48 1.83 -2.11 -14.71
CA TYR A 48 0.44 -2.55 -14.71
C TYR A 48 0.27 -4.00 -15.19
N ALA A 49 1.25 -4.56 -15.89
CA ALA A 49 1.25 -5.98 -16.21
C ALA A 49 1.41 -6.80 -14.92
N ARG A 50 2.39 -6.46 -14.07
CA ARG A 50 2.53 -7.08 -12.74
C ARG A 50 1.32 -6.79 -11.85
N THR A 51 0.78 -5.58 -11.88
CA THR A 51 -0.43 -5.26 -11.11
C THR A 51 -1.57 -6.26 -11.40
N ARG A 52 -1.79 -6.60 -12.68
CA ARG A 52 -2.81 -7.59 -13.07
C ARG A 52 -2.50 -9.03 -12.69
N GLU A 53 -1.23 -9.38 -12.46
CA GLU A 53 -0.82 -10.68 -11.92
C GLU A 53 -1.04 -10.77 -10.41
N LEU A 54 -1.00 -9.64 -9.70
CA LEU A 54 -1.13 -9.57 -8.24
C LEU A 54 -2.58 -9.38 -7.77
N VAL A 55 -3.46 -8.92 -8.65
CA VAL A 55 -4.85 -8.59 -8.33
C VAL A 55 -5.80 -9.42 -9.19
N SER A 56 -6.79 -10.02 -8.53
CA SER A 56 -7.84 -10.76 -9.22
C SER A 56 -8.62 -9.88 -10.20
N GLU A 57 -9.11 -10.47 -11.29
CA GLU A 57 -9.94 -9.75 -12.25
C GLU A 57 -11.26 -9.28 -11.63
N ASP A 58 -11.85 -10.10 -10.76
CA ASP A 58 -13.08 -9.86 -10.01
C ASP A 58 -12.86 -9.13 -8.67
N TYR A 59 -11.76 -8.40 -8.53
CA TYR A 59 -11.42 -7.67 -7.31
C TYR A 59 -12.58 -6.80 -6.79
N ILE A 60 -12.94 -7.02 -5.53
CA ILE A 60 -14.02 -6.30 -4.87
C ILE A 60 -13.46 -5.07 -4.16
N GLN A 61 -13.98 -3.90 -4.53
CA GLN A 61 -13.60 -2.61 -3.94
C GLN A 61 -14.69 -2.07 -3.03
N HIS A 62 -14.35 -1.76 -1.78
CA HIS A 62 -15.27 -1.16 -0.80
C HIS A 62 -15.05 0.33 -0.58
N ASN A 63 -13.94 0.91 -1.05
CA ASN A 63 -13.76 2.36 -1.06
C ASN A 63 -14.81 2.99 -1.98
N PRO A 64 -15.72 3.83 -1.45
CA PRO A 64 -16.83 4.41 -2.21
C PRO A 64 -16.38 5.43 -3.27
N THR A 65 -15.10 5.81 -3.29
CA THR A 65 -14.53 6.77 -4.25
C THR A 65 -13.87 6.09 -5.45
N LEU A 66 -13.77 4.75 -5.46
CA LEU A 66 -13.15 3.96 -6.52
C LEU A 66 -14.15 2.96 -7.11
N GLY A 67 -13.92 2.56 -8.35
CA GLY A 67 -14.66 1.47 -8.99
C GLY A 67 -14.16 0.10 -8.55
N THR A 68 -14.96 -0.94 -8.83
CA THR A 68 -14.56 -2.34 -8.59
C THR A 68 -13.75 -2.90 -9.76
N GLY A 69 -13.00 -3.97 -9.52
CA GLY A 69 -12.15 -4.64 -10.49
C GLY A 69 -10.74 -4.03 -10.56
N ARG A 70 -9.76 -4.85 -10.97
CA ARG A 70 -8.33 -4.44 -11.01
C ARG A 70 -8.04 -3.25 -11.91
N GLU A 71 -8.85 -3.02 -12.94
CA GLU A 71 -8.66 -1.88 -13.85
C GLU A 71 -8.91 -0.53 -13.15
N SER A 72 -9.85 -0.47 -12.19
CA SER A 72 -10.11 0.77 -11.47
C SER A 72 -8.92 1.20 -10.58
N ILE A 73 -8.14 0.23 -10.07
CA ILE A 73 -6.90 0.50 -9.34
C ILE A 73 -5.86 1.16 -10.26
N ILE A 74 -5.76 0.67 -11.49
CA ILE A 74 -4.80 1.16 -12.50
C ILE A 74 -5.20 2.55 -12.97
N GLU A 75 -6.48 2.78 -13.26
CA GLU A 75 -7.01 4.11 -13.59
C GLU A 75 -6.74 5.13 -12.48
N PHE A 76 -6.86 4.71 -11.21
CA PHE A 76 -6.51 5.54 -10.08
C PHE A 76 -5.00 5.89 -10.06
N ALA A 77 -4.13 4.89 -10.27
CA ALA A 77 -2.68 5.11 -10.32
C ALA A 77 -2.26 6.05 -11.46
N GLU A 78 -2.82 5.85 -12.65
CA GLU A 78 -2.57 6.69 -13.82
C GLU A 78 -2.92 8.15 -13.55
N ARG A 79 -4.02 8.39 -12.83
CA ARG A 79 -4.50 9.74 -12.49
C ARG A 79 -3.69 10.40 -11.37
N GLU A 80 -3.35 9.66 -10.31
CA GLU A 80 -2.85 10.27 -9.07
C GLU A 80 -1.33 10.22 -8.91
N THR A 81 -0.62 9.30 -9.58
CA THR A 81 0.79 9.01 -9.24
C THR A 81 1.78 9.13 -10.40
N THR A 82 1.33 9.56 -11.57
CA THR A 82 2.18 9.67 -12.78
C THR A 82 2.84 11.04 -12.95
N ASP A 83 2.46 12.06 -12.16
CA ASP A 83 3.12 13.38 -12.20
C ASP A 83 4.51 13.30 -11.57
N PRO A 84 5.60 13.47 -12.35
CA PRO A 84 6.96 13.34 -11.83
C PRO A 84 7.33 14.45 -10.83
N ASN A 85 6.60 15.56 -10.79
CA ASN A 85 6.82 16.62 -9.81
C ASN A 85 6.19 16.27 -8.45
N ARG A 86 5.34 15.24 -8.40
CA ARG A 86 4.57 14.85 -7.21
C ARG A 86 4.71 13.35 -6.97
N PRO A 87 5.92 12.88 -6.59
CA PRO A 87 6.18 11.46 -6.43
C PRO A 87 5.34 10.88 -5.29
N PHE A 88 4.61 9.81 -5.60
CA PHE A 88 3.87 9.04 -4.61
C PHE A 88 4.83 8.29 -3.68
N LYS A 89 4.65 8.42 -2.37
CA LYS A 89 5.46 7.73 -1.37
C LYS A 89 4.60 7.03 -0.33
N CYS A 90 4.87 5.75 -0.12
CA CYS A 90 4.33 4.97 0.98
C CYS A 90 5.38 4.78 2.06
N ASN A 91 5.26 5.53 3.15
CA ASN A 91 6.04 5.30 4.34
C ASN A 91 5.34 4.23 5.21
N TRP A 92 5.67 2.97 4.94
CA TRP A 92 5.13 1.80 5.64
C TRP A 92 5.45 1.87 7.14
N LYS A 93 4.45 1.65 7.99
CA LYS A 93 4.61 1.64 9.45
C LYS A 93 4.53 0.23 9.98
N ARG A 94 3.48 -0.51 9.60
CA ARG A 94 3.22 -1.89 10.01
C ARG A 94 2.47 -2.63 8.92
N ILE A 95 2.64 -3.95 8.88
CA ILE A 95 1.88 -4.89 8.06
C ILE A 95 1.54 -6.08 8.93
N LEU A 96 0.27 -6.26 9.24
CA LEU A 96 -0.23 -7.36 10.05
C LEU A 96 -0.94 -8.35 9.14
N VAL A 97 -0.70 -9.64 9.33
CA VAL A 97 -1.35 -10.68 8.54
C VAL A 97 -2.08 -11.64 9.48
N ASP A 98 -3.39 -11.79 9.28
CA ASP A 98 -4.25 -12.69 10.05
C ASP A 98 -5.13 -13.51 9.09
N GLY A 99 -4.86 -14.80 9.02
CA GLY A 99 -5.46 -15.70 8.03
C GLY A 99 -5.24 -15.17 6.60
N GLN A 100 -6.33 -14.85 5.92
CA GLN A 100 -6.35 -14.29 4.56
C GLN A 100 -6.31 -12.77 4.51
N PHE A 101 -6.30 -12.07 5.65
CA PHE A 101 -6.29 -10.62 5.69
C PHE A 101 -4.85 -10.09 5.83
N VAL A 102 -4.49 -9.14 4.97
CA VAL A 102 -3.25 -8.38 5.04
C VAL A 102 -3.62 -6.93 5.31
N VAL A 103 -3.21 -6.41 6.48
CA VAL A 103 -3.53 -5.07 6.95
C VAL A 103 -2.27 -4.23 6.92
N ALA A 104 -2.28 -3.07 6.27
CA ALA A 104 -1.15 -2.14 6.30
C ALA A 104 -1.52 -0.83 6.97
N HIS A 105 -0.63 -0.34 7.81
CA HIS A 105 -0.67 1.02 8.34
C HIS A 105 0.41 1.84 7.65
N ILE A 106 -0.01 2.89 6.92
CA ILE A 106 0.85 3.61 5.99
C ILE A 106 0.71 5.11 6.20
N HIS A 107 1.82 5.83 6.16
CA HIS A 107 1.83 7.26 5.95
C HIS A 107 2.07 7.53 4.46
N VAL A 108 1.04 7.99 3.76
CA VAL A 108 1.09 8.27 2.32
C VAL A 108 1.36 9.74 2.08
N GLU A 109 2.43 10.06 1.37
CA GLU A 109 2.73 11.40 0.88
C GLU A 109 2.47 11.45 -0.62
N ALA A 110 1.53 12.30 -1.06
CA ALA A 110 1.12 12.38 -2.47
C ALA A 110 0.90 13.82 -2.99
N TYR A 111 1.03 14.84 -2.11
CA TYR A 111 0.70 16.22 -2.44
C TYR A 111 1.67 17.21 -1.77
N ASP A 112 2.32 18.04 -2.58
CA ASP A 112 3.20 19.11 -2.11
C ASP A 112 2.46 20.05 -1.15
N GLY A 113 3.13 20.39 -0.05
CA GLY A 113 2.59 21.31 0.97
C GLY A 113 1.56 20.69 1.92
N THR A 114 1.34 19.37 1.87
CA THR A 114 0.54 18.65 2.86
C THR A 114 1.42 17.71 3.68
N ASP A 115 1.02 17.43 4.92
CA ASP A 115 1.66 16.42 5.76
C ASP A 115 1.26 14.97 5.33
N GLY A 116 0.51 14.81 4.24
CA GLY A 116 0.06 13.53 3.72
C GLY A 116 -1.15 12.93 4.47
N MET A 117 -1.35 11.63 4.25
CA MET A 117 -2.50 10.86 4.74
C MET A 117 -2.05 9.75 5.69
N ARG A 118 -2.86 9.52 6.72
CA ARG A 118 -2.81 8.33 7.58
C ARG A 118 -3.77 7.31 7.00
N VAL A 119 -3.23 6.21 6.50
CA VAL A 119 -3.99 5.20 5.77
C VAL A 119 -3.91 3.87 6.49
N VAL A 120 -5.06 3.22 6.62
CA VAL A 120 -5.13 1.79 6.95
C VAL A 120 -5.76 1.09 5.76
N GLU A 121 -4.99 0.16 5.19
CA GLU A 121 -5.41 -0.72 4.11
C GLU A 121 -5.75 -2.08 4.69
N ILE A 122 -6.83 -2.70 4.24
CA ILE A 122 -7.18 -4.08 4.56
C ILE A 122 -7.44 -4.79 3.23
N LEU A 123 -6.62 -5.79 2.92
CA LEU A 123 -6.80 -6.59 1.71
C LEU A 123 -7.01 -8.05 2.06
N ARG A 124 -7.87 -8.71 1.27
CA ARG A 124 -7.96 -10.16 1.25
C ARG A 124 -6.95 -10.73 0.26
N TYR A 125 -6.10 -11.63 0.72
CA TYR A 125 -5.07 -12.32 -0.07
C TYR A 125 -5.34 -13.81 -0.12
N GLU A 126 -5.64 -14.33 -1.31
CA GLU A 126 -6.01 -15.72 -1.53
C GLU A 126 -5.36 -16.27 -2.80
N LYS A 127 -4.91 -17.52 -2.74
CA LYS A 127 -4.34 -18.24 -3.91
C LYS A 127 -3.24 -17.45 -4.63
N GLY A 128 -2.51 -16.59 -3.91
CA GLY A 128 -1.39 -15.83 -4.44
C GLY A 128 -1.73 -14.42 -4.95
N VAL A 129 -3.00 -14.01 -4.91
CA VAL A 129 -3.47 -12.70 -5.41
C VAL A 129 -4.37 -11.98 -4.41
N PHE A 130 -4.49 -10.66 -4.54
CA PHE A 130 -5.45 -9.85 -3.79
C PHE A 130 -6.82 -9.87 -4.46
N THR A 131 -7.86 -10.13 -3.68
CA THR A 131 -9.22 -10.36 -4.19
C THR A 131 -10.25 -9.33 -3.69
N GLU A 132 -9.98 -8.64 -2.60
CA GLU A 132 -10.92 -7.72 -1.98
C GLU A 132 -10.19 -6.68 -1.13
N HIS A 133 -10.76 -5.48 -1.01
CA HIS A 133 -10.12 -4.36 -0.33
C HIS A 133 -11.07 -3.39 0.35
N TRP A 134 -10.65 -2.95 1.54
CA TRP A 134 -11.22 -1.86 2.30
C TRP A 134 -10.10 -0.92 2.72
N ASP A 135 -10.44 0.36 2.86
CA ASP A 135 -9.51 1.34 3.36
C ASP A 135 -10.18 2.34 4.30
N THR A 136 -9.34 3.06 5.04
CA THR A 136 -9.68 4.35 5.60
C THR A 136 -8.47 5.26 5.49
N ALA A 137 -8.69 6.47 5.02
CA ALA A 137 -7.67 7.49 4.91
C ALA A 137 -8.13 8.77 5.62
N ALA A 138 -7.24 9.35 6.43
CA ALA A 138 -7.48 10.64 7.07
C ALA A 138 -6.25 11.54 6.89
N PRO A 139 -6.42 12.84 6.63
CA PRO A 139 -5.30 13.77 6.63
C PRO A 139 -4.50 13.71 7.94
N VAL A 140 -3.20 13.95 7.85
CA VAL A 140 -2.37 14.24 9.02
C VAL A 140 -2.81 15.61 9.58
N PRO A 141 -3.30 15.68 10.83
CA PRO A 141 -3.72 16.95 11.42
C PRO A 141 -2.50 17.83 11.77
N PRO A 142 -2.65 19.16 11.77
CA PRO A 142 -1.59 20.07 12.17
C PRO A 142 -1.04 19.74 13.56
N LYS A 143 0.28 19.84 13.75
CA LYS A 143 0.94 19.56 15.04
C LYS A 143 0.37 20.38 16.20
N SER A 144 -0.14 21.58 15.95
CA SER A 144 -0.78 22.43 16.97
C SER A 144 -2.04 21.82 17.58
N GLU A 145 -2.66 20.84 16.93
CA GLU A 145 -3.87 20.15 17.41
C GLU A 145 -3.54 18.89 18.22
N TRP A 146 -2.26 18.48 18.26
CA TRP A 146 -1.86 17.25 18.91
C TRP A 146 -1.88 17.41 20.43
N LYS A 147 -2.51 16.46 21.11
CA LYS A 147 -2.57 16.42 22.59
C LYS A 147 -1.52 15.48 23.20
N ASN A 148 -0.87 14.65 22.40
CA ASN A 148 0.17 13.72 22.83
C ASN A 148 1.48 13.99 22.08
N GLN A 149 2.59 13.45 22.59
CA GLN A 149 3.93 13.54 21.99
C GLN A 149 4.38 12.24 21.32
N ASN A 150 3.51 11.22 21.27
CA ASN A 150 3.85 9.86 20.81
C ASN A 150 3.96 9.77 19.29
N GLY A 151 3.47 10.78 18.56
CA GLY A 151 3.31 10.72 17.12
C GLY A 151 1.94 10.17 16.72
N LEU A 152 1.72 10.10 15.40
CA LEU A 152 0.47 9.61 14.80
C LEU A 152 0.56 8.16 14.32
N PHE A 153 1.77 7.59 14.29
CA PHE A 153 2.09 6.31 13.66
C PHE A 153 2.87 5.39 14.59
#